data_AF-K2D676-F1
#
_entry.id   AF-K2D676-F1
#
_cell.length_a   1.000
_cell.length_b   1.000
_cell.length_c   1.000
_cell.angle_alpha   90.00
_cell.angle_beta   90.00
_cell.angle_gamma   90.00
#
_symmetry.space_group_name_H-M   'P 1'
#
loop_
_entity.id
_entity.type
_entity.pdbx_description
1 polymer ?
#
loop_
_entity_poly.entity_id
_entity_poly.type
_entity_poly.pdbx_seq_one_letter_code
_entity_poly.pdbx_strand_id
1 'polypeptide(L)'
;MNSIARKLYFDSRYWRTLFVGILALLIYAFMLWLPIPAEVGLFVRYNLVLLTLIALPLLYITFRIKGFWGIFAAFSLTLLLFGLPLSGLWRSGANEPFIIGGLLPFSDAASYYSDALRVVEGHRFSAFSARRPLFPALLTVLLAITGQNLMISIAILGALIAIICYVAAREIQRSFGTLPSVVFLFILFLFYRRIAGTTMTENLGLPLGVAAFTILWGAAR
;
A
#
# COMPACT_ATOMS: atom_id res chain seq x y z
N MET A 1 -39.44 -8.35 -6.66
CA MET A 1 -38.59 -7.55 -5.73
C MET A 1 -38.77 -6.07 -6.09
N ASN A 2 -39.35 -5.27 -5.20
CA ASN A 2 -39.73 -3.87 -5.48
C ASN A 2 -38.51 -2.98 -5.78
N SER A 3 -38.66 -2.04 -6.73
CA SER A 3 -37.63 -1.05 -7.15
C SER A 3 -36.98 -0.32 -5.95
N ILE A 4 -37.80 0.03 -4.95
CA ILE A 4 -37.37 0.73 -3.73
C ILE A 4 -36.47 -0.15 -2.84
N ALA A 5 -36.81 -1.44 -2.69
CA ALA A 5 -36.01 -2.38 -1.90
C ALA A 5 -34.65 -2.66 -2.55
N ARG A 6 -34.58 -2.65 -3.89
CA ARG A 6 -33.32 -2.79 -4.63
C ARG A 6 -32.42 -1.57 -4.42
N LYS A 7 -32.98 -0.35 -4.44
CA LYS A 7 -32.24 0.90 -4.22
C LYS A 7 -31.69 1.02 -2.80
N LEU A 8 -32.51 0.73 -1.78
CA LEU A 8 -32.10 0.70 -0.38
C LEU A 8 -31.02 -0.35 -0.09
N TYR A 9 -31.13 -1.54 -0.69
CA TYR A 9 -30.12 -2.60 -0.54
C TYR A 9 -28.78 -2.20 -1.18
N PHE A 10 -28.83 -1.59 -2.37
CA PHE A 10 -27.66 -1.10 -3.09
C PHE A 10 -26.92 -0.02 -2.29
N ASP A 11 -27.65 0.96 -1.76
CA ASP A 11 -27.12 2.03 -0.91
C ASP A 11 -26.45 1.45 0.35
N SER A 12 -27.13 0.52 1.05
CA SER A 12 -26.58 -0.13 2.25
C SER A 12 -25.27 -0.88 2.02
N ARG A 13 -25.05 -1.40 0.80
CA ARG A 13 -23.83 -2.14 0.45
C ARG A 13 -22.63 -1.21 0.29
N TYR A 14 -22.83 -0.04 -0.34
CA TYR A 14 -21.76 0.96 -0.49
C TYR A 14 -21.32 1.53 0.86
N TRP A 15 -22.29 1.89 1.71
CA TRP A 15 -21.98 2.38 3.06
C TRP A 15 -21.20 1.36 3.88
N ARG A 16 -21.54 0.07 3.79
CA ARG A 16 -20.78 -1.00 4.45
C ARG A 16 -19.36 -1.11 3.92
N THR A 17 -19.15 -1.06 2.61
CA THR A 17 -17.80 -1.13 2.02
C THR A 17 -16.98 0.09 2.38
N LEU A 18 -17.56 1.29 2.35
CA LEU A 18 -16.91 2.52 2.76
C LEU A 18 -16.50 2.47 4.24
N PHE A 19 -17.42 2.03 5.11
CA PHE A 19 -17.17 1.88 6.54
C PHE A 19 -16.03 0.90 6.83
N VAL A 20 -16.01 -0.26 6.16
CA VAL A 20 -14.89 -1.22 6.24
C VAL A 20 -13.59 -0.58 5.79
N GLY A 21 -13.63 0.17 4.69
CA GLY A 21 -12.48 0.88 4.15
C GLY A 21 -11.87 1.85 5.16
N ILE A 22 -12.71 2.69 5.76
CA ILE A 22 -12.31 3.66 6.78
C ILE A 22 -11.75 2.95 8.02
N LEU A 23 -12.42 1.93 8.54
CA LEU A 23 -11.98 1.22 9.74
C LEU A 23 -10.62 0.54 9.53
N ALA A 24 -10.40 -0.08 8.37
CA ALA A 24 -9.13 -0.71 8.05
C ALA A 24 -7.99 0.31 7.87
N LEU A 25 -8.28 1.48 7.29
CA LEU A 25 -7.33 2.59 7.20
C LEU A 25 -6.98 3.18 8.57
N LEU A 26 -7.96 3.26 9.49
CA LEU A 26 -7.70 3.66 10.87
C LEU A 26 -6.79 2.66 11.59
N ILE A 27 -6.99 1.36 11.39
CA ILE A 27 -6.10 0.31 11.93
C ILE A 27 -4.68 0.48 11.38
N TYR A 28 -4.54 0.71 10.08
CA TYR A 28 -3.26 0.97 9.44
C TYR A 28 -2.56 2.20 10.04
N ALA A 29 -3.26 3.33 10.12
CA ALA A 29 -2.72 4.57 10.67
C ALA A 29 -2.34 4.41 12.15
N PHE A 30 -3.20 3.75 12.95
CA PHE A 30 -2.94 3.50 14.36
C PHE A 30 -1.75 2.57 14.56
N MET A 31 -1.59 1.53 13.73
CA MET A 31 -0.43 0.63 13.75
C MET A 31 0.88 1.38 13.50
N LEU A 32 0.89 2.35 12.59
CA LEU A 32 2.07 3.19 12.34
C LEU A 32 2.41 4.12 13.51
N TRP A 33 1.41 4.53 14.30
CA TRP A 33 1.59 5.48 15.40
C TRP A 33 1.84 4.84 16.78
N LEU A 34 1.25 3.67 17.04
CA LEU A 34 1.43 2.91 18.29
C LEU A 34 2.89 2.57 18.55
N PRO A 35 3.39 2.42 19.78
CA PRO A 35 4.77 2.00 20.06
C PRO A 35 4.98 0.46 19.94
N ILE A 36 4.62 -0.14 18.80
CA ILE A 36 4.98 -1.53 18.44
C ILE A 36 6.52 -1.72 18.46
N PRO A 37 7.06 -2.84 18.94
CA PRO A 37 8.50 -3.12 18.85
C PRO A 37 9.01 -3.12 17.40
N ALA A 38 10.20 -2.56 17.17
CA ALA A 38 10.76 -2.40 15.82
C ALA A 38 11.01 -3.76 15.12
N GLU A 39 11.32 -4.78 15.91
CA GLU A 39 11.60 -6.15 15.52
C GLU A 39 10.42 -6.75 14.76
N VAL A 40 9.18 -6.38 15.09
CA VAL A 40 7.98 -6.86 14.40
C VAL A 40 7.98 -6.38 12.94
N GLY A 41 8.25 -5.09 12.72
CA GLY A 41 8.30 -4.54 11.37
C GLY A 41 9.51 -5.02 10.58
N LEU A 42 10.67 -5.12 11.23
CA LEU A 42 11.89 -5.65 10.60
C LEU A 42 11.78 -7.14 10.28
N PHE A 43 11.07 -7.92 11.10
CA PHE A 43 10.75 -9.31 10.80
C PHE A 43 9.96 -9.43 9.49
N VAL A 44 8.90 -8.62 9.32
CA VAL A 44 8.10 -8.60 8.08
C VAL A 44 8.92 -8.09 6.89
N ARG A 45 9.88 -7.19 7.11
CA ARG A 45 10.76 -6.69 6.05
C ARG A 45 11.77 -7.73 5.57
N TYR A 46 12.49 -8.39 6.49
CA TYR A 46 13.68 -9.20 6.16
C TYR A 46 13.47 -10.71 6.22
N ASN A 47 12.63 -11.22 7.13
CA ASN A 47 12.52 -12.66 7.37
C ASN A 47 11.56 -13.34 6.39
N LEU A 48 12.04 -13.63 5.17
CA LEU A 48 11.20 -14.18 4.10
C LEU A 48 10.58 -15.54 4.45
N VAL A 49 11.37 -16.48 5.00
CA VAL A 49 10.93 -17.87 5.18
C VAL A 49 9.82 -17.95 6.21
N LEU A 50 10.04 -17.44 7.42
CA LEU A 50 9.03 -17.49 8.47
C LEU A 50 7.82 -16.61 8.13
N LEU A 51 8.04 -15.45 7.51
CA LEU A 51 6.94 -14.62 7.06
C LEU A 51 6.05 -15.34 6.03
N THR A 52 6.62 -16.13 5.12
CA THR A 52 5.84 -16.91 4.16
C THR A 52 4.96 -17.94 4.87
N LEU A 53 5.52 -18.66 5.85
CA LEU A 53 4.79 -19.66 6.64
C LEU A 53 3.67 -19.06 7.51
N ILE A 54 3.78 -17.78 7.88
CA ILE A 54 2.78 -17.09 8.71
C ILE A 54 1.76 -16.35 7.85
N ALA A 55 2.22 -15.54 6.89
CA ALA A 55 1.37 -14.64 6.11
C ALA A 55 0.44 -15.39 5.15
N LEU A 56 0.92 -16.43 4.46
CA LEU A 56 0.10 -17.16 3.50
C LEU A 56 -1.11 -17.85 4.16
N PRO A 57 -0.97 -18.62 5.26
CA PRO A 57 -2.14 -19.19 5.94
C PRO A 57 -3.11 -18.13 6.48
N LEU A 58 -2.60 -17.05 7.09
CA LEU A 58 -3.45 -15.98 7.62
C LEU A 58 -4.24 -15.27 6.51
N LEU A 59 -3.58 -14.93 5.39
CA LEU A 59 -4.24 -14.37 4.23
C LEU A 59 -5.25 -15.36 3.63
N TYR A 60 -4.90 -16.64 3.52
CA TYR A 60 -5.81 -17.67 3.01
C TYR A 60 -7.08 -17.78 3.85
N ILE A 61 -6.95 -17.85 5.18
CA ILE A 61 -8.07 -17.91 6.11
C ILE A 61 -8.96 -16.66 5.94
N THR A 62 -8.37 -15.46 5.98
CA THR A 62 -9.15 -14.21 5.89
C THR A 62 -9.85 -14.06 4.54
N PHE A 63 -9.22 -14.45 3.43
CA PHE A 63 -9.83 -14.40 2.10
C PHE A 63 -10.97 -15.43 1.91
N ARG A 64 -10.97 -16.54 2.67
CA ARG A 64 -12.04 -17.55 2.65
C ARG A 64 -13.30 -17.13 3.40
N ILE A 65 -13.16 -16.28 4.41
CA ILE A 65 -14.30 -15.79 5.20
C ILE A 65 -15.20 -14.94 4.29
N LYS A 66 -16.51 -15.22 4.31
CA LYS A 66 -17.50 -14.51 3.51
C LYS A 66 -18.11 -13.33 4.28
N GLY A 67 -18.66 -12.38 3.52
CA GLY A 67 -19.38 -11.24 4.09
C GLY A 67 -18.48 -10.17 4.70
N PHE A 68 -19.08 -9.34 5.56
CA PHE A 68 -18.46 -8.15 6.14
C PHE A 68 -17.13 -8.45 6.84
N TRP A 69 -17.13 -9.42 7.76
CA TRP A 69 -15.96 -9.77 8.57
C TRP A 69 -14.79 -10.28 7.74
N GLY A 70 -15.06 -11.03 6.67
CA GLY A 70 -14.02 -11.51 5.77
C GLY A 70 -13.38 -10.39 4.94
N ILE A 71 -14.19 -9.47 4.43
CA ILE A 71 -13.68 -8.28 3.71
C ILE A 71 -12.83 -7.43 4.65
N PHE A 72 -13.35 -7.13 5.83
CA PHE A 72 -12.65 -6.33 6.83
C PHE A 72 -11.33 -6.97 7.28
N ALA A 73 -11.33 -8.26 7.62
CA ALA A 73 -10.13 -8.97 8.07
C ALA A 73 -9.09 -9.06 6.95
N ALA A 74 -9.49 -9.45 5.73
CA ALA A 74 -8.57 -9.58 4.60
C ALA A 74 -7.97 -8.23 4.19
N PHE A 75 -8.79 -7.17 4.17
CA PHE A 75 -8.32 -5.83 3.80
C PHE A 75 -7.40 -5.23 4.87
N SER A 76 -7.78 -5.34 6.15
CA SER A 76 -6.94 -4.88 7.26
C SER A 76 -5.62 -5.64 7.32
N LEU A 77 -5.64 -6.97 7.17
CA LEU A 77 -4.42 -7.78 7.14
C LEU A 77 -3.51 -7.41 5.96
N THR A 78 -4.09 -7.09 4.80
CA THR A 78 -3.31 -6.61 3.64
C THR A 78 -2.64 -5.27 3.93
N LEU A 79 -3.39 -4.31 4.48
CA LEU A 79 -2.85 -3.01 4.88
C LEU A 79 -1.74 -3.17 5.92
N LEU A 80 -1.95 -4.00 6.94
CA LEU A 80 -0.94 -4.28 7.97
C LEU A 80 0.31 -4.92 7.37
N LEU A 81 0.17 -5.90 6.50
CA LEU A 81 1.30 -6.57 5.84
C LEU A 81 2.17 -5.57 5.07
N PHE A 82 1.56 -4.63 4.34
CA PHE A 82 2.28 -3.57 3.61
C PHE A 82 2.78 -2.45 4.53
N GLY A 83 2.13 -2.18 5.66
CA GLY A 83 2.54 -1.13 6.60
C GLY A 83 3.66 -1.54 7.56
N LEU A 84 3.73 -2.82 7.94
CA LEU A 84 4.68 -3.29 8.96
C LEU A 84 6.16 -3.08 8.57
N PRO A 85 6.61 -3.30 7.32
CA PRO A 85 7.99 -2.95 6.93
C PRO A 85 8.31 -1.47 7.11
N LEU A 86 7.33 -0.59 6.88
CA LEU A 86 7.49 0.86 7.05
C LEU A 86 7.60 1.23 8.53
N SER A 87 6.72 0.67 9.36
CA SER A 87 6.77 0.76 10.82
C SER A 87 8.13 0.29 11.37
N GLY A 88 8.65 -0.83 10.86
CA GLY A 88 9.97 -1.35 11.24
C GLY A 88 11.11 -0.37 10.96
N LEU A 89 11.16 0.19 9.75
CA LEU A 89 12.15 1.21 9.38
C LEU A 89 12.12 2.43 10.32
N TRP A 90 10.94 3.02 10.51
CA TRP A 90 10.80 4.25 11.29
C TRP A 90 11.22 4.10 12.75
N ARG A 91 10.97 2.93 13.34
CA ARG A 91 11.28 2.68 14.76
C ARG A 91 12.71 2.24 14.99
N SER A 92 13.25 1.45 14.07
CA SER A 92 14.63 0.96 14.18
C SER A 92 15.67 2.00 13.78
N GLY A 93 15.28 2.98 12.96
CA GLY A 93 16.24 3.86 12.31
C GLY A 93 17.17 3.11 11.35
N ALA A 94 16.75 1.95 10.83
CA ALA A 94 17.59 1.13 9.97
C ALA A 94 17.99 1.87 8.69
N ASN A 95 19.24 1.66 8.26
CA ASN A 95 19.72 2.16 6.98
C ASN A 95 19.40 1.16 5.86
N GLU A 96 19.03 1.68 4.71
CA GLU A 96 18.75 0.95 3.47
C GLU A 96 19.47 1.63 2.32
N PRO A 97 19.65 0.97 1.15
CA PRO A 97 20.35 1.56 0.01
C PRO A 97 19.85 2.96 -0.42
N PHE A 98 18.58 3.28 -0.14
CA PHE A 98 17.94 4.55 -0.49
C PHE A 98 17.37 5.31 0.72
N ILE A 99 17.68 4.89 1.95
CA ILE A 99 17.13 5.47 3.18
C ILE A 99 18.20 5.53 4.26
N ILE A 100 18.40 6.69 4.85
CA ILE A 100 19.24 6.90 6.04
C ILE A 100 18.33 7.05 7.27
N GLY A 101 18.67 6.36 8.36
CA GLY A 101 17.98 6.51 9.63
C GLY A 101 16.49 6.15 9.57
N GLY A 102 16.09 5.22 8.70
CA GLY A 102 14.71 4.76 8.54
C GLY A 102 13.77 5.73 7.83
N LEU A 103 14.17 6.98 7.55
CA LEU A 103 13.29 7.99 6.94
C LEU A 103 13.94 8.83 5.84
N LEU A 104 15.19 9.27 6.02
CA LEU A 104 15.79 10.29 5.17
C LEU A 104 16.13 9.70 3.80
N PRO A 105 15.57 10.22 2.69
CA PRO A 105 15.88 9.70 1.36
C PRO A 105 17.37 9.85 1.03
N PHE A 106 17.94 8.85 0.36
CA PHE A 106 19.34 8.85 -0.08
C PHE A 106 19.47 8.46 -1.56
N SER A 107 20.59 8.85 -2.20
CA SER A 107 20.86 8.58 -3.62
C SER A 107 19.73 9.13 -4.53
N ASP A 108 19.25 8.34 -5.50
CA ASP A 108 18.18 8.72 -6.42
C ASP A 108 16.89 9.13 -5.69
N ALA A 109 16.58 8.49 -4.56
CA ALA A 109 15.40 8.81 -3.77
C ALA A 109 15.45 10.26 -3.23
N ALA A 110 16.64 10.74 -2.84
CA ALA A 110 16.85 12.12 -2.41
C ALA A 110 16.65 13.12 -3.56
N SER A 111 17.04 12.74 -4.77
CA SER A 111 16.85 13.58 -5.97
C SER A 111 15.36 13.71 -6.31
N TYR A 112 14.58 12.63 -6.25
CA TYR A 112 13.12 12.71 -6.46
C TYR A 112 12.40 13.48 -5.34
N TYR A 113 12.82 13.32 -4.08
CA TYR A 113 12.24 14.05 -2.96
C TYR A 113 12.54 15.55 -3.03
N SER A 114 13.79 15.93 -3.30
CA SER A 114 14.17 17.33 -3.44
C SER A 114 13.49 18.00 -4.63
N ASP A 115 13.35 17.31 -5.76
CA ASP A 115 12.61 17.82 -6.91
C ASP A 115 11.11 17.98 -6.64
N ALA A 116 10.51 17.10 -5.82
CA ALA A 116 9.12 17.27 -5.40
C ALA A 116 8.96 18.52 -4.51
N LEU A 117 9.85 18.73 -3.54
CA LEU A 117 9.87 19.94 -2.71
C LEU A 117 10.07 21.21 -3.54
N ARG A 118 10.97 21.18 -4.54
CA ARG A 118 11.14 22.31 -5.47
C ARG A 118 9.83 22.74 -6.11
N VAL A 119 9.01 21.79 -6.56
CA VAL A 119 7.71 22.11 -7.18
C VAL A 119 6.70 22.59 -6.16
N VAL A 120 6.70 22.06 -4.93
CA VAL A 120 5.87 22.60 -3.84
C VAL A 120 6.20 24.08 -3.59
N GLU A 121 7.47 24.46 -3.66
CA GLU A 121 7.95 25.84 -3.50
C GLU A 121 7.82 26.70 -4.78
N GLY A 122 7.13 26.22 -5.83
CA GLY A 122 6.88 26.98 -7.05
C GLY A 122 8.00 26.94 -8.09
N HIS A 123 9.03 26.12 -7.89
CA HIS A 123 10.08 25.89 -8.90
C HIS A 123 9.70 24.76 -9.86
N ARG A 124 10.48 24.59 -10.93
CA ARG A 124 10.35 23.46 -11.87
C ARG A 124 11.20 22.28 -11.38
N PHE A 125 10.83 21.07 -11.83
CA PHE A 125 11.70 19.90 -11.70
C PHE A 125 13.08 20.17 -12.31
N SER A 126 14.12 19.62 -11.69
CA SER A 126 15.44 19.55 -12.29
C SER A 126 15.46 18.64 -13.53
N ALA A 127 16.57 18.67 -14.27
CA ALA A 127 16.79 17.76 -15.39
C ALA A 127 16.83 16.26 -14.99
N PHE A 128 16.98 15.94 -13.70
CA PHE A 128 16.91 14.57 -13.20
C PHE A 128 15.46 14.06 -13.25
N SER A 129 14.55 14.68 -12.48
CA SER A 129 13.15 14.23 -12.40
C SER A 129 12.36 14.49 -13.67
N ALA A 130 12.77 15.45 -14.51
CA ALA A 130 12.15 15.69 -15.81
C ALA A 130 12.13 14.45 -16.73
N ARG A 131 13.04 13.49 -16.53
CA ARG A 131 13.09 12.23 -17.30
C ARG A 131 12.01 11.23 -16.91
N ARG A 132 11.53 11.31 -15.65
CA ARG A 132 10.51 10.41 -15.08
C ARG A 132 9.55 11.22 -14.18
N PRO A 133 8.78 12.18 -14.76
CA PRO A 133 8.12 13.23 -13.99
C PRO A 133 6.90 12.74 -13.19
N LEU A 134 6.33 11.59 -13.54
CA LEU A 134 5.07 11.12 -12.95
C LEU A 134 5.17 10.86 -11.44
N PHE A 135 6.25 10.19 -10.99
CA PHE A 135 6.40 9.91 -9.56
C PHE A 135 6.71 11.17 -8.74
N PRO A 136 7.67 12.04 -9.13
CA PRO A 136 7.91 13.31 -8.44
C PRO A 136 6.68 14.22 -8.43
N ALA A 137 5.86 14.21 -9.49
CA ALA A 137 4.59 14.93 -9.52
C ALA A 137 3.58 14.39 -8.48
N LEU A 138 3.43 13.07 -8.39
CA LEU A 138 2.60 12.47 -7.32
C LEU A 138 3.15 12.83 -5.93
N LEU A 139 4.46 12.71 -5.73
CA LEU A 139 5.09 13.04 -4.45
C LEU A 139 4.92 14.53 -4.10
N THR A 140 4.97 15.43 -5.08
CA THR A 140 4.68 16.86 -4.92
C THR A 140 3.28 17.07 -4.37
N VAL A 141 2.27 16.42 -4.95
CA VAL A 141 0.87 16.53 -4.49
C VAL A 141 0.76 16.04 -3.04
N LEU A 142 1.35 14.89 -2.72
CA LEU A 142 1.31 14.33 -1.37
C LEU A 142 2.01 15.25 -0.36
N LEU A 143 3.17 15.79 -0.69
CA LEU A 143 3.87 16.74 0.16
C LEU A 143 3.07 18.03 0.33
N ALA A 144 2.47 18.57 -0.73
CA ALA A 144 1.65 19.76 -0.64
C ALA A 144 0.45 19.58 0.31
N ILE A 145 -0.30 18.47 0.18
CA ILE A 145 -1.48 18.22 1.04
C ILE A 145 -1.12 17.81 2.47
N THR A 146 0.07 17.28 2.71
CA THR A 146 0.53 16.85 4.05
C THR A 146 1.34 17.92 4.78
N GLY A 147 1.45 19.13 4.22
CA GLY A 147 2.26 20.19 4.82
C GLY A 147 3.77 19.85 4.84
N GLN A 148 4.25 19.25 3.75
CA GLN A 148 5.62 18.77 3.55
C GLN A 148 6.04 17.67 4.53
N ASN A 149 5.08 16.95 5.12
CA ASN A 149 5.39 15.83 6.00
C ASN A 149 5.68 14.55 5.20
N LEU A 150 6.97 14.21 5.09
CA LEU A 150 7.43 13.04 4.36
C LEU A 150 6.91 11.72 4.95
N MET A 151 6.88 11.58 6.28
CA MET A 151 6.38 10.35 6.93
C MET A 151 4.93 10.08 6.55
N ILE A 152 4.07 11.09 6.66
CA ILE A 152 2.65 10.96 6.29
C ILE A 152 2.50 10.70 4.79
N SER A 153 3.28 11.39 3.95
CA SER A 153 3.27 11.17 2.49
C SER A 153 3.60 9.72 2.11
N ILE A 154 4.62 9.13 2.74
CA ILE A 154 5.02 7.73 2.50
C ILE A 154 3.98 6.75 3.07
N ALA A 155 3.37 7.04 4.23
CA ALA A 155 2.26 6.24 4.74
C ALA A 155 1.08 6.20 3.76
N ILE A 156 0.72 7.35 3.18
CA ILE A 156 -0.36 7.43 2.18
C ILE A 156 0.00 6.61 0.94
N LEU A 157 1.24 6.72 0.43
CA LEU A 157 1.71 5.89 -0.69
C LEU A 157 1.60 4.40 -0.37
N GLY A 158 2.07 3.97 0.80
CA GLY A 158 2.01 2.57 1.22
C GLY A 158 0.57 2.05 1.30
N ALA A 159 -0.35 2.84 1.84
CA ALA A 159 -1.77 2.51 1.89
C ALA A 159 -2.38 2.39 0.49
N LEU A 160 -2.09 3.34 -0.42
CA LEU A 160 -2.58 3.30 -1.81
C LEU A 160 -2.10 2.05 -2.56
N ILE A 161 -0.82 1.70 -2.42
CA ILE A 161 -0.25 0.48 -3.02
C ILE A 161 -0.96 -0.76 -2.48
N ALA A 162 -1.13 -0.85 -1.15
CA ALA A 162 -1.81 -1.98 -0.53
C ALA A 162 -3.28 -2.11 -0.98
N ILE A 163 -4.00 -0.99 -1.13
CA ILE A 163 -5.38 -0.96 -1.64
C ILE A 163 -5.44 -1.53 -3.05
N ILE A 164 -4.56 -1.05 -3.94
CA ILE A 164 -4.55 -1.47 -5.34
C ILE A 164 -4.20 -2.97 -5.44
N CYS A 165 -3.19 -3.43 -4.71
CA CYS A 165 -2.83 -4.84 -4.62
C CYS A 165 -3.97 -5.71 -4.06
N TYR A 166 -4.70 -5.22 -3.05
CA TYR A 166 -5.86 -5.92 -2.50
C TYR A 166 -6.96 -6.08 -3.55
N VAL A 167 -7.33 -5.00 -4.24
CA VAL A 167 -8.36 -5.03 -5.28
C VAL A 167 -7.98 -6.01 -6.40
N ALA A 168 -6.73 -5.95 -6.87
CA ALA A 168 -6.20 -6.89 -7.85
C ALA A 168 -6.30 -8.35 -7.39
N ALA A 169 -5.90 -8.63 -6.15
CA ALA A 169 -6.00 -9.96 -5.57
C ALA A 169 -7.47 -10.44 -5.49
N ARG A 170 -8.43 -9.55 -5.20
CA ARG A 170 -9.85 -9.89 -5.21
C ARG A 170 -10.36 -10.24 -6.61
N GLU A 171 -9.87 -9.62 -7.66
CA GLU A 171 -10.20 -10.03 -9.04
C GLU A 171 -9.65 -11.42 -9.35
N ILE A 172 -8.39 -11.70 -9.00
CA ILE A 172 -7.80 -13.04 -9.15
C ILE A 172 -8.59 -14.08 -8.35
N GLN A 173 -9.07 -13.72 -7.16
CA GLN A 173 -9.87 -14.63 -6.34
C GLN A 173 -11.16 -15.06 -7.06
N ARG A 174 -11.80 -14.13 -7.77
CA ARG A 174 -13.04 -14.41 -8.49
C ARG A 174 -12.81 -15.28 -9.73
N SER A 175 -11.62 -15.25 -10.33
CA SER A 175 -11.28 -16.06 -11.50
C SER A 175 -10.74 -17.44 -11.14
N PHE A 176 -9.85 -17.54 -10.14
CA PHE A 176 -9.09 -18.78 -9.86
C PHE A 176 -9.23 -19.30 -8.42
N GLY A 177 -10.01 -18.62 -7.58
CA GLY A 177 -10.19 -19.01 -6.19
C GLY A 177 -9.14 -18.43 -5.24
N THR A 178 -9.18 -18.90 -3.98
CA THR A 178 -8.51 -18.20 -2.87
C THR A 178 -7.00 -18.39 -2.83
N LEU A 179 -6.52 -19.61 -3.09
CA LEU A 179 -5.08 -19.89 -3.02
C LEU A 179 -4.28 -19.07 -4.07
N PRO A 180 -4.64 -19.05 -5.37
CA PRO A 180 -3.92 -18.24 -6.36
C PRO A 180 -3.96 -16.74 -6.05
N SER A 181 -5.08 -16.24 -5.54
CA SER A 181 -5.24 -14.84 -5.12
C SER A 181 -4.27 -14.43 -4.01
N VAL A 182 -4.14 -15.28 -2.98
CA VAL A 182 -3.27 -14.99 -1.84
C VAL A 182 -1.80 -15.10 -2.21
N VAL A 183 -1.44 -16.08 -3.04
CA VAL A 183 -0.07 -16.20 -3.58
C VAL A 183 0.27 -14.99 -4.44
N PHE A 184 -0.65 -14.56 -5.32
CA PHE A 184 -0.50 -13.36 -6.13
C PHE A 184 -0.26 -12.10 -5.27
N LEU A 185 -1.13 -11.87 -4.27
CA LEU A 185 -0.97 -10.75 -3.35
C LEU A 185 0.37 -10.79 -2.60
N PHE A 186 0.76 -11.97 -2.13
CA PHE A 186 2.00 -12.15 -1.39
C PHE A 186 3.22 -11.87 -2.26
N ILE A 187 3.23 -12.29 -3.53
CA ILE A 187 4.30 -11.96 -4.49
C ILE A 187 4.42 -10.44 -4.70
N LEU A 188 3.29 -9.74 -4.87
CA LEU A 188 3.28 -8.27 -4.97
C LEU A 188 3.87 -7.63 -3.70
N PHE A 189 3.51 -8.15 -2.54
CA PHE A 189 4.07 -7.73 -1.27
C PHE A 189 5.59 -8.00 -1.18
N LEU A 190 6.10 -9.15 -1.63
CA LEU A 190 7.53 -9.46 -1.63
C LEU A 190 8.34 -8.50 -2.50
N PHE A 191 7.75 -8.00 -3.58
CA PHE A 191 8.35 -6.92 -4.35
C PHE A 191 8.32 -5.60 -3.57
N TYR A 192 7.14 -5.20 -3.09
CA TYR A 192 6.92 -3.93 -2.40
C TYR A 192 7.76 -3.77 -1.12
N ARG A 193 7.92 -4.83 -0.30
CA ARG A 193 8.64 -4.74 0.98
C ARG A 193 10.07 -4.21 0.86
N ARG A 194 10.70 -4.37 -0.31
CA ARG A 194 12.06 -3.88 -0.60
C ARG A 194 12.10 -2.37 -0.86
N ILE A 195 11.03 -1.83 -1.43
CA ILE A 195 10.90 -0.40 -1.78
C ILE A 195 10.07 0.38 -0.75
N ALA A 196 9.39 -0.32 0.17
CA ALA A 196 8.62 0.30 1.25
C ALA A 196 9.49 1.29 2.04
N GLY A 197 9.00 2.52 2.20
CA GLY A 197 9.73 3.60 2.87
C GLY A 197 10.57 4.49 1.96
N THR A 198 10.77 4.11 0.70
CA THR A 198 11.59 4.90 -0.23
C THR A 198 10.78 5.94 -0.98
N THR A 199 11.42 7.03 -1.42
CA THR A 199 10.88 7.97 -2.43
C THR A 199 11.38 7.59 -3.83
N MET A 200 11.28 6.32 -4.18
CA MET A 200 11.67 5.79 -5.48
C MET A 200 10.47 5.63 -6.41
N THR A 201 10.72 5.72 -7.73
CA THR A 201 9.69 5.65 -8.79
C THR A 201 8.84 4.38 -8.77
N GLU A 202 9.38 3.30 -8.23
CA GLU A 202 8.79 1.98 -8.11
C GLU A 202 7.55 2.02 -7.21
N ASN A 203 7.45 2.96 -6.27
CA ASN A 203 6.25 3.18 -5.44
C ASN A 203 5.06 3.67 -6.27
N LEU A 204 5.27 4.24 -7.45
CA LEU A 204 4.20 4.53 -8.42
C LEU A 204 4.12 3.46 -9.53
N GLY A 205 5.26 2.96 -9.99
CA GLY A 205 5.31 1.94 -11.05
C GLY A 205 4.53 0.68 -10.69
N LEU A 206 4.70 0.17 -9.46
CA LEU A 206 3.98 -1.01 -8.98
C LEU A 206 2.45 -0.82 -8.98
N PRO A 207 1.86 0.18 -8.29
CA PRO A 207 0.41 0.34 -8.27
C PRO A 207 -0.16 0.64 -9.66
N LEU A 208 0.52 1.40 -10.53
CA LEU A 208 0.03 1.61 -11.90
C LEU A 208 0.02 0.31 -12.71
N GLY A 209 1.08 -0.50 -12.63
CA GLY A 209 1.14 -1.79 -13.32
C GLY A 209 0.07 -2.75 -12.82
N VAL A 210 -0.14 -2.81 -11.50
CA VAL A 210 -1.17 -3.66 -10.88
C VAL A 210 -2.58 -3.15 -11.21
N ALA A 211 -2.81 -1.84 -11.24
CA ALA A 211 -4.10 -1.26 -11.63
C ALA A 211 -4.42 -1.55 -13.10
N ALA A 212 -3.45 -1.33 -14.00
CA ALA A 212 -3.60 -1.65 -15.42
C ALA A 212 -3.90 -3.14 -15.63
N PHE A 213 -3.16 -4.02 -14.96
CA PHE A 213 -3.43 -5.46 -14.96
C PHE A 213 -4.85 -5.77 -14.50
N THR A 214 -5.29 -5.18 -13.39
CA THR A 214 -6.62 -5.41 -12.82
C THR A 214 -7.74 -5.00 -13.77
N ILE A 215 -7.59 -3.84 -14.44
CA ILE A 215 -8.57 -3.34 -15.41
C ILE A 215 -8.63 -4.26 -16.63
N LEU A 216 -7.48 -4.62 -17.21
CA LEU A 216 -7.42 -5.52 -18.37
C LEU A 216 -7.97 -6.90 -18.03
N TRP A 217 -7.63 -7.43 -16.86
CA TRP A 217 -8.11 -8.71 -16.36
C TRP A 217 -9.63 -8.71 -16.16
N GLY A 218 -10.16 -7.64 -15.58
CA GLY A 218 -11.60 -7.46 -15.39
C GLY A 218 -12.37 -7.32 -16.71
N ALA A 219 -11.77 -6.70 -17.73
CA ALA A 219 -12.38 -6.53 -19.04
C ALA A 219 -12.38 -7.81 -19.89
N ALA A 220 -11.41 -8.71 -19.68
CA ALA A 220 -11.29 -9.97 -20.42
C ALA A 220 -12.20 -11.09 -19.90
N ARG A 221 -12.92 -10.87 -18.80
CA ARG A 221 -13.77 -11.86 -18.12
C ARG A 221 -15.25 -11.56 -18.32
#